data_AF-D6KBB2-F1
#
_entry.id   AF-D6KBB2-F1
#
_cell.length_a   1.000
_cell.length_b   1.000
_cell.length_c   1.000
_cell.angle_alpha   90.00
_cell.angle_beta   90.00
_cell.angle_gamma   90.00
#
_symmetry.space_group_name_H-M   'P 1'
#
loop_
_entity.id
_entity.type
_entity.pdbx_description
1 polymer ?
#
loop_
_entity_poly.entity_id
_entity_poly.type
_entity_poly.pdbx_seq_one_letter_code
_entity_poly.pdbx_strand_id
1 'polypeptide(L)'
;MGSHRRRAPSGSVRGAGTAVSVLSVTAAALGALPAGAAPAAPAAPHGDARTEVDRLYQEAEKATESYDRADERADALRREVHDRQDRIARQQSRVNDLRDALGSVAGAQYRSGGLDPAVALLLTDDPADYLDKAAVLDRIGAHQAEQLRDLRQALRELDQERTEATRALTELARSRTAVASHKRTVEQKLARARRLLNSLSPAERAAYARASRLGAPTSRPASTTARPPPPAPPRPSPPPAPHSAAPTSGAPTAPPASTVRA
;
A
#
# COMPACT_ATOMS: atom_id res chain seq x y z
N MET A 1 19.94 16.23 29.19
CA MET A 1 19.75 17.66 28.85
C MET A 1 20.28 17.86 27.44
N GLY A 2 19.64 18.50 26.47
CA GLY A 2 18.35 19.15 26.41
C GLY A 2 17.96 19.24 24.93
N SER A 3 16.70 18.92 24.65
CA SER A 3 16.03 19.11 23.37
C SER A 3 15.81 20.60 23.11
N HIS A 4 16.40 21.16 22.06
CA HIS A 4 16.07 22.50 21.58
C HIS A 4 15.27 22.39 20.28
N ARG A 5 13.93 22.53 20.39
CA ARG A 5 13.08 22.92 19.26
C ARG A 5 12.68 24.39 19.38
N ARG A 6 12.57 24.97 18.19
CA ARG A 6 12.53 26.39 17.84
C ARG A 6 11.36 27.19 18.43
N ARG A 7 11.70 28.45 18.66
CA ARG A 7 10.91 29.70 18.75
C ARG A 7 9.64 29.78 17.88
N ALA A 8 8.60 30.36 18.49
CA ALA A 8 7.49 31.13 17.90
C ALA A 8 8.01 32.52 17.34
N PRO A 9 7.25 33.55 16.88
CA PRO A 9 5.86 33.91 17.21
C PRO A 9 5.05 34.68 16.12
N SER A 10 3.94 35.31 16.58
CA SER A 10 3.20 36.45 16.00
C SER A 10 2.09 36.06 15.00
N GLY A 11 0.83 36.50 15.11
CA GLY A 11 0.25 37.62 15.84
C GLY A 11 -0.49 38.51 14.84
N SER A 12 -1.81 38.71 15.02
CA SER A 12 -2.47 39.96 14.63
C SER A 12 -3.87 40.05 15.23
N VAL A 13 -4.18 41.29 15.58
CA VAL A 13 -5.34 41.82 16.28
C VAL A 13 -6.03 42.78 15.31
N ARG A 14 -7.32 43.10 15.57
CA ARG A 14 -8.19 44.17 15.00
C ARG A 14 -9.32 43.60 14.13
N GLY A 15 -10.54 44.12 14.19
CA GLY A 15 -11.04 45.30 14.90
C GLY A 15 -12.56 45.43 14.74
N ALA A 16 -13.13 46.25 15.62
CA ALA A 16 -14.53 46.60 15.70
C ALA A 16 -15.03 47.40 14.48
N GLY A 17 -16.33 47.31 14.20
CA GLY A 17 -17.05 48.20 13.27
C GLY A 17 -18.54 48.23 13.59
N THR A 18 -19.00 49.34 14.16
CA THR A 18 -20.39 49.75 14.37
C THR A 18 -20.85 50.69 13.26
N ALA A 19 -22.06 50.51 12.71
CA ALA A 19 -22.96 51.57 12.16
C ALA A 19 -24.22 50.89 11.55
N VAL A 20 -25.44 51.02 12.10
CA VAL A 20 -26.44 52.12 11.98
C VAL A 20 -27.43 51.93 10.79
N SER A 21 -28.64 51.48 11.16
CA SER A 21 -30.04 51.74 10.70
C SER A 21 -30.37 52.30 9.30
N VAL A 22 -31.44 51.74 8.69
CA VAL A 22 -32.57 52.48 8.07
C VAL A 22 -33.90 51.71 8.22
N LEU A 23 -34.96 52.47 8.57
CA LEU A 23 -36.38 52.11 8.71
C LEU A 23 -37.05 51.64 7.40
N SER A 24 -38.13 50.84 7.51
CA SER A 24 -39.39 51.06 6.75
C SER A 24 -40.53 50.23 7.31
N VAL A 25 -41.52 50.92 7.90
CA VAL A 25 -42.82 50.42 8.31
C VAL A 25 -43.74 50.33 7.09
N THR A 26 -44.42 49.20 6.88
CA THR A 26 -45.68 49.16 6.13
C THR A 26 -46.67 48.23 6.81
N ALA A 27 -47.79 48.81 7.25
CA ALA A 27 -48.95 48.12 7.79
C ALA A 27 -49.75 47.48 6.66
N ALA A 28 -50.23 46.24 6.85
CA ALA A 28 -51.34 45.69 6.08
C ALA A 28 -52.36 45.10 7.07
N ALA A 29 -53.58 45.59 6.93
CA ALA A 29 -54.67 45.47 7.88
C ALA A 29 -55.15 44.04 8.12
N LEU A 30 -55.47 43.73 9.38
CA LEU A 30 -56.29 42.60 9.78
C LEU A 30 -57.75 42.87 9.36
N GLY A 31 -58.15 42.34 8.21
CA GLY A 31 -59.55 42.19 7.84
C GLY A 31 -60.03 40.80 8.20
N ALA A 32 -60.96 40.70 9.14
CA ALA A 32 -61.72 39.48 9.43
C ALA A 32 -63.00 39.45 8.58
N LEU A 33 -63.31 38.30 7.96
CA LEU A 33 -64.62 37.71 7.55
C LEU A 33 -64.45 36.78 6.30
N PRO A 34 -65.36 35.82 6.01
CA PRO A 34 -65.24 34.41 6.38
C PRO A 34 -65.05 33.44 5.19
N ALA A 35 -64.69 32.20 5.52
CA ALA A 35 -64.92 30.94 4.78
C ALA A 35 -64.68 30.90 3.25
N GLY A 36 -63.67 30.11 2.85
CA GLY A 36 -63.73 29.38 1.57
C GLY A 36 -62.59 29.63 0.58
N ALA A 37 -61.34 29.35 0.95
CA ALA A 37 -60.31 28.80 0.07
C ALA A 37 -59.04 28.59 0.90
N ALA A 38 -58.52 27.35 0.93
CA ALA A 38 -57.21 27.09 1.49
C ALA A 38 -56.17 27.91 0.73
N PRO A 39 -55.33 28.73 1.39
CA PRO A 39 -54.20 29.34 0.71
C PRO A 39 -53.28 28.20 0.27
N ALA A 40 -53.12 28.03 -1.04
CA ALA A 40 -52.05 27.21 -1.58
C ALA A 40 -50.74 27.73 -0.98
N ALA A 41 -50.13 26.90 -0.14
CA ALA A 41 -48.83 27.19 0.44
C ALA A 41 -47.89 27.59 -0.70
N PRO A 42 -47.09 28.66 -0.54
CA PRO A 42 -46.11 29.03 -1.55
C PRO A 42 -45.21 27.80 -1.75
N ALA A 43 -45.27 27.23 -2.94
CA ALA A 43 -44.33 26.21 -3.37
C ALA A 43 -42.94 26.81 -3.17
N ALA A 44 -42.21 26.31 -2.17
CA ALA A 44 -40.79 26.61 -2.01
C ALA A 44 -40.11 26.37 -3.36
N PRO A 45 -39.01 27.03 -3.71
CA PRO A 45 -38.39 26.87 -5.02
C PRO A 45 -37.81 25.45 -5.17
N HIS A 46 -38.65 24.48 -5.54
CA HIS A 46 -38.38 23.05 -5.67
C HIS A 46 -37.34 22.74 -6.77
N GLY A 47 -36.98 23.73 -7.59
CA GLY A 47 -35.87 23.67 -8.53
C GLY A 47 -34.51 23.51 -7.84
N ASP A 48 -34.35 24.02 -6.62
CA ASP A 48 -33.08 23.96 -5.88
C ASP A 48 -32.77 22.53 -5.39
N ALA A 49 -33.77 21.83 -4.84
CA ALA A 49 -33.59 20.48 -4.32
C ALA A 49 -33.27 19.44 -5.41
N ARG A 50 -33.89 19.53 -6.61
CA ARG A 50 -33.56 18.64 -7.73
C ARG A 50 -32.14 18.88 -8.25
N THR A 51 -31.78 20.15 -8.41
CA THR A 51 -30.44 20.56 -8.84
C THR A 51 -29.37 20.07 -7.85
N GLU A 52 -29.63 20.16 -6.55
CA GLU A 52 -28.70 19.65 -5.53
C GLU A 52 -28.61 18.12 -5.52
N VAL A 53 -29.69 17.38 -5.79
CA VAL A 53 -29.61 15.91 -5.99
C VAL A 53 -28.73 15.57 -7.18
N ASP A 54 -28.93 16.23 -8.33
CA ASP A 54 -28.11 16.01 -9.52
C ASP A 54 -26.64 16.35 -9.26
N ARG A 55 -26.38 17.47 -8.57
CA ARG A 55 -25.02 17.85 -8.14
C ARG A 55 -24.38 16.78 -7.26
N LEU A 56 -25.11 16.24 -6.28
CA LEU A 56 -24.60 15.18 -5.40
C LEU A 56 -24.30 13.89 -6.16
N TYR A 57 -25.13 13.51 -7.15
CA TYR A 57 -24.84 12.35 -8.00
C TYR A 57 -23.62 12.57 -8.88
N GLN A 58 -23.49 13.73 -9.54
CA GLN A 58 -22.29 14.07 -10.32
C GLN A 58 -21.02 14.08 -9.46
N GLU A 59 -21.08 14.61 -8.25
CA GLU A 59 -19.95 14.59 -7.33
C GLU A 59 -19.64 13.18 -6.81
N ALA A 60 -20.65 12.31 -6.66
CA ALA A 60 -20.46 10.91 -6.31
C ALA A 60 -19.83 10.11 -7.46
N GLU A 61 -20.18 10.42 -8.70
CA GLU A 61 -19.57 9.83 -9.90
C GLU A 61 -18.09 10.19 -9.98
N LYS A 62 -17.74 11.48 -9.84
CA LYS A 62 -16.32 11.93 -9.78
C LYS A 62 -15.52 11.26 -8.65
N ALA A 63 -16.16 11.08 -7.48
CA ALA A 63 -15.55 10.37 -6.36
C ALA A 63 -15.40 8.86 -6.65
N THR A 64 -16.32 8.26 -7.42
CA THR A 64 -16.26 6.87 -7.86
C THR A 64 -15.13 6.66 -8.86
N GLU A 65 -14.95 7.56 -9.83
CA GLU A 65 -13.80 7.50 -10.74
C GLU A 65 -12.47 7.62 -9.98
N SER A 66 -12.41 8.48 -8.96
CA SER A 66 -11.21 8.63 -8.13
C SER A 66 -10.96 7.39 -7.25
N TYR A 67 -12.04 6.76 -6.77
CA TYR A 67 -11.98 5.46 -6.10
C TYR A 67 -11.41 4.40 -7.04
N ASP A 68 -12.00 4.24 -8.24
CA ASP A 68 -11.61 3.21 -9.21
C ASP A 68 -10.13 3.39 -9.60
N ARG A 69 -9.67 4.63 -9.87
CA ARG A 69 -8.26 4.95 -10.13
C ARG A 69 -7.33 4.59 -8.96
N ALA A 70 -7.73 4.88 -7.72
CA ALA A 70 -6.93 4.56 -6.54
C ALA A 70 -6.87 3.04 -6.27
N ASP A 71 -7.95 2.33 -6.59
CA ASP A 71 -8.05 0.87 -6.42
C ASP A 71 -7.18 0.14 -7.45
N GLU A 72 -7.27 0.55 -8.73
CA GLU A 72 -6.41 0.06 -9.80
C GLU A 72 -4.92 0.27 -9.48
N ARG A 73 -4.57 1.47 -8.98
CA ARG A 73 -3.20 1.76 -8.53
C ARG A 73 -2.78 0.88 -7.36
N ALA A 74 -3.66 0.65 -6.39
CA ALA A 74 -3.37 -0.23 -5.25
C ALA A 74 -3.13 -1.68 -5.70
N ASP A 75 -3.87 -2.17 -6.68
CA ASP A 75 -3.68 -3.52 -7.20
C ASP A 75 -2.41 -3.65 -8.04
N ALA A 76 -2.07 -2.64 -8.84
CA ALA A 76 -0.79 -2.59 -9.54
C ALA A 76 0.40 -2.61 -8.55
N LEU A 77 0.36 -1.76 -7.52
CA LEU A 77 1.40 -1.71 -6.48
C LEU A 77 1.49 -3.02 -5.69
N ARG A 78 0.37 -3.72 -5.46
CA ARG A 78 0.39 -5.03 -4.79
C ARG A 78 1.14 -6.08 -5.61
N ARG A 79 0.90 -6.12 -6.93
CA ARG A 79 1.65 -7.01 -7.84
C ARG A 79 3.13 -6.63 -7.87
N GLU A 80 3.43 -5.34 -7.98
CA GLU A 80 4.81 -4.87 -7.94
C GLU A 80 5.52 -5.30 -6.64
N VAL A 81 4.91 -5.11 -5.47
CA VAL A 81 5.48 -5.55 -4.19
C VAL A 81 5.79 -7.05 -4.19
N HIS A 82 4.89 -7.88 -4.72
CA HIS A 82 5.11 -9.33 -4.83
C HIS A 82 6.31 -9.65 -5.73
N ASP A 83 6.36 -9.08 -6.92
CA ASP A 83 7.46 -9.31 -7.87
C ASP A 83 8.81 -8.85 -7.31
N ARG A 84 8.81 -7.76 -6.53
CA ARG A 84 10.00 -7.26 -5.82
C ARG A 84 10.44 -8.21 -4.71
N GLN A 85 9.51 -8.73 -3.91
CA GLN A 85 9.82 -9.72 -2.89
C GLN A 85 10.46 -10.99 -3.48
N ASP A 86 9.94 -11.45 -4.62
CA ASP A 86 10.51 -12.59 -5.34
C ASP A 86 11.93 -12.28 -5.86
N ARG A 87 12.16 -11.07 -6.39
CA ARG A 87 13.51 -10.64 -6.80
C ARG A 87 14.47 -10.57 -5.63
N ILE A 88 14.05 -10.02 -4.49
CA ILE A 88 14.85 -9.98 -3.25
C ILE A 88 15.25 -11.39 -2.82
N ALA A 89 14.31 -12.35 -2.85
CA ALA A 89 14.60 -13.73 -2.48
C ALA A 89 15.68 -14.36 -3.38
N ARG A 90 15.55 -14.19 -4.71
CA ARG A 90 16.55 -14.68 -5.68
C ARG A 90 17.91 -14.01 -5.53
N GLN A 91 17.94 -12.69 -5.34
CA GLN A 91 19.19 -11.94 -5.12
C GLN A 91 19.85 -12.35 -3.80
N GLN A 92 19.08 -12.57 -2.74
CA GLN A 92 19.60 -13.07 -1.47
C GLN A 92 20.21 -14.47 -1.62
N SER A 93 19.59 -15.36 -2.40
CA SER A 93 20.17 -16.67 -2.75
C SER A 93 21.52 -16.48 -3.46
N ARG A 94 21.57 -15.64 -4.51
CA ARG A 94 22.81 -15.36 -5.24
C ARG A 94 23.91 -14.81 -4.34
N VAL A 95 23.58 -13.94 -3.40
CA VAL A 95 24.53 -13.42 -2.39
C VAL A 95 25.06 -14.55 -1.51
N ASN A 96 24.21 -15.50 -1.10
CA ASN A 96 24.64 -16.64 -0.30
C ASN A 96 25.55 -17.56 -1.11
N ASP A 97 25.19 -17.90 -2.35
CA ASP A 97 26.00 -18.76 -3.22
C ASP A 97 27.40 -18.19 -3.44
N LEU A 98 27.51 -16.87 -3.69
CA LEU A 98 28.79 -16.18 -3.85
C LEU A 98 29.60 -16.15 -2.54
N ARG A 99 28.94 -16.01 -1.39
CA ARG A 99 29.60 -16.08 -0.07
C ARG A 99 30.13 -17.47 0.23
N ASP A 100 29.37 -18.51 -0.10
CA ASP A 100 29.77 -19.90 0.11
C ASP A 100 30.94 -20.28 -0.81
N ALA A 101 30.92 -19.83 -2.07
CA ALA A 101 32.04 -20.00 -3.00
C ALA A 101 33.33 -19.36 -2.46
N LEU A 102 33.26 -18.09 -2.04
CA LEU A 102 34.40 -17.39 -1.44
C LEU A 102 34.84 -18.00 -0.09
N GLY A 103 33.88 -18.45 0.73
CA GLY A 103 34.13 -19.12 2.01
C GLY A 103 34.82 -20.47 1.86
N SER A 104 34.51 -21.22 0.79
CA SER A 104 35.14 -22.51 0.51
C SER A 104 36.65 -22.37 0.24
N VAL A 105 37.04 -21.29 -0.45
CA VAL A 105 38.43 -20.92 -0.70
C VAL A 105 39.14 -20.58 0.60
N ALA A 106 38.56 -19.70 1.42
CA ALA A 106 39.12 -19.34 2.72
C ALA A 106 39.25 -20.56 3.65
N GLY A 107 38.27 -21.47 3.62
CA GLY A 107 38.31 -22.73 4.35
C GLY A 107 39.41 -23.67 3.87
N ALA A 108 39.70 -23.71 2.56
CA ALA A 108 40.81 -24.47 2.02
C ALA A 108 42.17 -23.91 2.48
N GLN A 109 42.33 -22.57 2.48
CA GLN A 109 43.53 -21.90 2.98
C GLN A 109 43.73 -22.10 4.50
N TYR A 110 42.64 -22.13 5.27
CA TYR A 110 42.73 -22.44 6.70
C TYR A 110 43.19 -23.89 6.92
N ARG A 111 42.64 -24.85 6.17
CA ARG A 111 43.01 -26.28 6.27
C ARG A 111 44.42 -26.59 5.77
N SER A 112 45.00 -25.77 4.89
CA SER A 112 46.40 -25.91 4.47
C SER A 112 47.40 -25.45 5.53
N GLY A 113 46.95 -25.13 6.75
CA GLY A 113 47.82 -24.79 7.88
C GLY A 113 48.28 -23.34 7.90
N GLY A 114 47.62 -22.44 7.15
CA GLY A 114 47.95 -21.03 7.10
C GLY A 114 49.22 -20.68 6.32
N LEU A 115 49.82 -21.66 5.63
CA LEU A 115 50.93 -21.40 4.71
C LEU A 115 50.37 -20.77 3.43
N ASP A 116 50.75 -19.53 3.17
CA ASP A 116 50.30 -18.77 2.00
C ASP A 116 50.72 -19.52 0.72
N PRO A 117 49.83 -19.73 -0.26
CA PRO A 117 50.18 -20.32 -1.55
C PRO A 117 51.38 -19.63 -2.23
N ALA A 118 51.55 -18.32 -2.05
CA ALA A 118 52.71 -17.58 -2.54
C ALA A 118 54.01 -17.99 -1.83
N VAL A 119 53.95 -18.30 -0.53
CA VAL A 119 55.08 -18.87 0.21
C VAL A 119 55.37 -20.30 -0.26
N ALA A 120 54.33 -21.11 -0.51
CA ALA A 120 54.52 -22.46 -1.06
C ALA A 120 55.19 -22.45 -2.45
N LEU A 121 54.94 -21.43 -3.27
CA LEU A 121 55.64 -21.25 -4.57
C LEU A 121 57.14 -21.02 -4.38
N LEU A 122 57.54 -20.18 -3.40
CA LEU A 122 58.95 -19.87 -3.10
C LEU A 122 59.77 -21.10 -2.65
N LEU A 123 59.10 -22.15 -2.15
CA LEU A 123 59.73 -23.40 -1.72
C LEU A 123 59.79 -24.46 -2.84
N THR A 124 59.45 -24.12 -4.09
CA THR A 124 59.49 -25.08 -5.21
C THR A 124 60.92 -25.19 -5.76
N ASP A 125 61.46 -26.42 -5.82
CA ASP A 125 62.84 -26.69 -6.25
C ASP A 125 63.03 -26.70 -7.78
N ASP A 126 61.96 -26.97 -8.55
CA ASP A 126 62.01 -27.03 -10.02
C ASP A 126 61.42 -25.74 -10.65
N PRO A 127 62.19 -25.01 -11.49
CA PRO A 127 61.70 -23.82 -12.18
C PRO A 127 60.50 -24.08 -13.11
N ALA A 128 60.35 -25.27 -13.70
CA ALA A 128 59.17 -25.60 -14.52
C ALA A 128 57.91 -25.70 -13.65
N ASP A 129 57.98 -26.45 -12.55
CA ASP A 129 56.89 -26.58 -11.58
C ASP A 129 56.49 -25.23 -10.96
N TYR A 130 57.46 -24.34 -10.74
CA TYR A 130 57.20 -22.99 -10.24
C TYR A 130 56.31 -22.20 -11.20
N LEU A 131 56.64 -22.18 -12.50
CA LEU A 131 55.89 -21.41 -13.50
C LEU A 131 54.45 -21.94 -13.66
N ASP A 132 54.28 -23.27 -13.67
CA ASP A 132 52.96 -23.90 -13.77
C ASP A 132 52.08 -23.55 -12.55
N LYS A 133 52.62 -23.69 -11.34
CA LYS A 133 51.89 -23.34 -10.10
C LYS A 133 51.60 -21.84 -10.02
N ALA A 134 52.52 -20.98 -10.47
CA ALA A 134 52.32 -19.53 -10.49
C ALA A 134 51.19 -19.13 -11.46
N ALA A 135 51.13 -19.74 -12.65
CA ALA A 135 50.05 -19.51 -13.61
C ALA A 135 48.67 -19.93 -13.06
N VAL A 136 48.61 -21.06 -12.35
CA VAL A 136 47.39 -21.52 -11.67
C VAL A 136 46.98 -20.55 -10.55
N LEU A 137 47.93 -20.10 -9.72
CA LEU A 137 47.65 -19.18 -8.63
C LEU A 137 47.14 -17.82 -9.13
N ASP A 138 47.74 -17.28 -10.19
CA ASP A 138 47.29 -16.03 -10.82
C ASP A 138 45.85 -16.15 -11.34
N ARG A 139 45.54 -17.26 -12.04
CA ARG A 139 44.17 -17.53 -12.52
C ARG A 139 43.15 -17.65 -11.39
N ILE A 140 43.52 -18.30 -10.29
CA ILE A 140 42.69 -18.39 -9.08
C ILE A 140 42.47 -17.00 -8.48
N GLY A 141 43.52 -16.19 -8.35
CA GLY A 141 43.44 -14.82 -7.84
C GLY A 141 42.54 -13.93 -8.70
N ALA A 142 42.67 -14.01 -10.02
CA ALA A 142 41.80 -13.30 -10.96
C ALA A 142 40.32 -13.70 -10.80
N HIS A 143 40.04 -15.00 -10.65
CA HIS A 143 38.69 -15.50 -10.43
C HIS A 143 38.10 -15.06 -9.08
N GLN A 144 38.89 -15.08 -7.99
CA GLN A 144 38.46 -14.58 -6.68
C GLN A 144 38.15 -13.08 -6.72
N ALA A 145 38.98 -12.30 -7.42
CA ALA A 145 38.74 -10.87 -7.60
C ALA A 145 37.43 -10.61 -8.36
N GLU A 146 37.11 -11.43 -9.36
CA GLU A 146 35.84 -11.40 -10.08
C GLU A 146 34.65 -11.75 -9.17
N GLN A 147 34.72 -12.87 -8.45
CA GLN A 147 33.68 -13.29 -7.49
C GLN A 147 33.41 -12.23 -6.41
N LEU A 148 34.45 -11.53 -5.94
CA LEU A 148 34.30 -10.44 -4.97
C LEU A 148 33.64 -9.20 -5.61
N ARG A 149 33.95 -8.89 -6.88
CA ARG A 149 33.23 -7.83 -7.62
C ARG A 149 31.76 -8.20 -7.78
N ASP A 150 31.46 -9.44 -8.14
CA ASP A 150 30.11 -9.96 -8.29
C ASP A 150 29.32 -9.94 -6.99
N LEU A 151 29.95 -10.31 -5.86
CA LEU A 151 29.31 -10.24 -4.54
C LEU A 151 28.98 -8.79 -4.18
N ARG A 152 29.91 -7.85 -4.40
CA ARG A 152 29.66 -6.42 -4.15
C ARG A 152 28.54 -5.89 -5.03
N GLN A 153 28.49 -6.31 -6.30
CA GLN A 153 27.41 -5.99 -7.23
C GLN A 153 26.06 -6.53 -6.72
N ALA A 154 26.00 -7.82 -6.38
CA ALA A 154 24.79 -8.47 -5.87
C ALA A 154 24.26 -7.82 -4.59
N LEU A 155 25.15 -7.43 -3.67
CA LEU A 155 24.78 -6.72 -2.44
C LEU A 155 24.16 -5.34 -2.72
N ARG A 156 24.72 -4.58 -3.69
CA ARG A 156 24.15 -3.29 -4.10
C ARG A 156 22.77 -3.47 -4.74
N GLU A 157 22.63 -4.44 -5.64
CA GLU A 157 21.37 -4.74 -6.31
C GLU A 157 20.28 -5.17 -5.31
N LEU A 158 20.65 -6.00 -4.32
CA LEU A 158 19.76 -6.42 -3.24
C LEU A 158 19.29 -5.24 -2.36
N ASP A 159 20.19 -4.33 -2.02
CA ASP A 159 19.84 -3.13 -1.24
C ASP A 159 18.91 -2.18 -2.02
N GLN A 160 19.19 -2.01 -3.31
CA GLN A 160 18.33 -1.25 -4.22
C GLN A 160 16.92 -1.87 -4.28
N GLU A 161 16.81 -3.18 -4.49
CA GLU A 161 15.50 -3.86 -4.59
C GLU A 161 14.72 -3.76 -3.26
N ARG A 162 15.40 -3.88 -2.11
CA ARG A 162 14.79 -3.66 -0.78
C ARG A 162 14.27 -2.24 -0.60
N THR A 163 15.04 -1.25 -1.06
CA THR A 163 14.64 0.16 -1.03
C THR A 163 13.41 0.40 -1.90
N GLU A 164 13.39 -0.14 -3.11
CA GLU A 164 12.25 -0.01 -4.03
C GLU A 164 11.01 -0.75 -3.52
N ALA A 165 11.17 -1.94 -2.94
CA ALA A 165 10.07 -2.67 -2.30
C ALA A 165 9.44 -1.87 -1.15
N THR A 166 10.29 -1.23 -0.33
CA THR A 166 9.83 -0.37 0.78
C THR A 166 9.06 0.85 0.27
N ARG A 167 9.51 1.47 -0.83
CA ARG A 167 8.80 2.57 -1.50
C ARG A 167 7.45 2.09 -2.04
N ALA A 168 7.41 0.96 -2.75
CA ALA A 168 6.18 0.39 -3.30
C ALA A 168 5.17 0.05 -2.19
N LEU A 169 5.62 -0.51 -1.06
CA LEU A 169 4.78 -0.76 0.11
C LEU A 169 4.20 0.53 0.70
N THR A 170 5.01 1.59 0.78
CA THR A 170 4.56 2.90 1.27
C THR A 170 3.50 3.50 0.36
N GLU A 171 3.72 3.44 -0.96
CA GLU A 171 2.74 3.88 -1.96
C GLU A 171 1.46 3.04 -1.92
N LEU A 172 1.57 1.72 -1.72
CA LEU A 172 0.42 0.84 -1.56
C LEU A 172 -0.43 1.22 -0.37
N ALA A 173 0.19 1.54 0.77
CA ALA A 173 -0.51 1.99 1.97
C ALA A 173 -1.24 3.33 1.74
N ARG A 174 -0.60 4.27 1.03
CA ARG A 174 -1.22 5.55 0.63
C ARG A 174 -2.42 5.31 -0.30
N SER A 175 -2.27 4.47 -1.32
CA SER A 175 -3.35 4.14 -2.26
C SER A 175 -4.53 3.49 -1.55
N ARG A 176 -4.30 2.53 -0.64
CA ARG A 176 -5.35 1.92 0.18
C ARG A 176 -6.09 2.94 1.05
N THR A 177 -5.37 3.91 1.61
CA THR A 177 -5.98 5.00 2.38
C THR A 177 -6.85 5.89 1.49
N ALA A 178 -6.38 6.20 0.27
CA ALA A 178 -7.15 6.96 -0.72
C ALA A 178 -8.42 6.21 -1.14
N VAL A 179 -8.33 4.90 -1.44
CA VAL A 179 -9.48 4.03 -1.74
C VAL A 179 -10.53 4.11 -0.62
N ALA A 180 -10.12 3.95 0.64
CA ALA A 180 -11.04 4.03 1.77
C ALA A 180 -11.68 5.42 1.92
N SER A 181 -10.92 6.49 1.67
CA SER A 181 -11.41 7.88 1.72
C SER A 181 -12.42 8.17 0.61
N HIS A 182 -12.11 7.79 -0.63
CA HIS A 182 -13.01 7.98 -1.77
C HIS A 182 -14.29 7.16 -1.60
N LYS A 183 -14.19 5.92 -1.12
CA LYS A 183 -15.37 5.09 -0.80
C LYS A 183 -16.31 5.79 0.19
N ARG A 184 -15.78 6.30 1.31
CA ARG A 184 -16.57 7.06 2.29
C ARG A 184 -17.22 8.30 1.66
N THR A 185 -16.49 8.99 0.79
CA THR A 185 -17.00 10.18 0.10
C THR A 185 -18.18 9.84 -0.82
N VAL A 186 -18.07 8.75 -1.60
CA VAL A 186 -19.15 8.23 -2.45
C VAL A 186 -20.37 7.89 -1.60
N GLU A 187 -20.19 7.08 -0.55
CA GLU A 187 -21.27 6.68 0.36
C GLU A 187 -21.98 7.87 1.01
N GLN A 188 -21.22 8.88 1.46
CA GLN A 188 -21.78 10.10 2.07
C GLN A 188 -22.60 10.92 1.08
N LYS A 189 -22.10 11.12 -0.15
CA LYS A 189 -22.81 11.87 -1.19
C LYS A 189 -24.09 11.17 -1.62
N LEU A 190 -24.03 9.85 -1.84
CA LEU A 190 -25.20 9.03 -2.17
C LEU A 190 -26.23 9.03 -1.02
N ALA A 191 -25.80 8.93 0.23
CA ALA A 191 -26.68 9.00 1.38
C ALA A 191 -27.35 10.38 1.52
N ARG A 192 -26.63 11.47 1.24
CA ARG A 192 -27.21 12.83 1.21
C ARG A 192 -28.21 12.99 0.07
N ALA A 193 -27.88 12.52 -1.14
CA ALA A 193 -28.79 12.54 -2.28
C ALA A 193 -30.07 11.76 -1.98
N ARG A 194 -29.96 10.57 -1.37
CA ARG A 194 -31.12 9.76 -0.98
C ARG A 194 -31.98 10.44 0.09
N ARG A 195 -31.38 11.08 1.09
CA ARG A 195 -32.12 11.84 2.11
C ARG A 195 -32.90 12.99 1.49
N LEU A 196 -32.27 13.75 0.59
CA LEU A 196 -32.90 14.87 -0.10
C LEU A 196 -34.05 14.41 -1.01
N LEU A 197 -33.86 13.30 -1.75
CA LEU A 197 -34.94 12.68 -2.51
C LEU A 197 -36.10 12.26 -1.61
N ASN A 198 -35.82 11.66 -0.45
CA ASN A 198 -36.85 11.22 0.49
C ASN A 198 -37.61 12.39 1.15
N SER A 199 -37.04 13.59 1.20
CA SER A 199 -37.76 14.79 1.68
C SER A 199 -38.69 15.43 0.64
N LEU A 200 -38.59 15.04 -0.64
CA LEU A 200 -39.49 15.52 -1.69
C LEU A 200 -40.85 14.80 -1.66
N SER A 201 -41.91 15.51 -2.06
CA SER A 201 -43.24 14.92 -2.19
C SER A 201 -43.26 13.77 -3.22
N PRO A 202 -44.22 12.84 -3.14
CA PRO A 202 -44.33 11.75 -4.11
C PRO A 202 -44.42 12.22 -5.57
N ALA A 203 -45.15 13.30 -5.82
CA ALA A 203 -45.31 13.88 -7.16
C ALA A 203 -43.97 14.43 -7.70
N GLU A 204 -43.20 15.10 -6.85
CA GLU A 204 -41.89 15.64 -7.23
C GLU A 204 -40.85 14.54 -7.49
N ARG A 205 -40.83 13.49 -6.66
CA ARG A 205 -39.98 12.32 -6.90
C ARG A 205 -40.33 11.63 -8.21
N ALA A 206 -41.62 11.48 -8.52
CA ALA A 206 -42.07 10.89 -9.78
C ALA A 206 -41.73 11.78 -10.99
N ALA A 207 -41.78 13.10 -10.84
CA ALA A 207 -41.32 14.04 -11.86
C ALA A 207 -39.81 13.94 -12.08
N TYR A 208 -39.01 13.92 -11.01
CA TYR A 208 -37.55 13.73 -11.09
C TYR A 208 -37.18 12.40 -11.75
N ALA A 209 -37.79 11.29 -11.35
CA ALA A 209 -37.52 9.97 -11.94
C ALA A 209 -37.91 9.88 -13.42
N ARG A 210 -38.93 10.61 -13.87
CA ARG A 210 -39.26 10.75 -15.30
C ARG A 210 -38.20 11.58 -16.04
N ALA A 211 -37.83 12.74 -15.49
CA ALA A 211 -36.82 13.61 -16.09
C ALA A 211 -35.44 12.92 -16.21
N SER A 212 -34.99 12.23 -15.16
CA SER A 212 -33.71 11.50 -15.15
C SER A 212 -33.66 10.37 -16.19
N ARG A 213 -34.78 9.68 -16.45
CA ARG A 213 -34.87 8.66 -17.51
C ARG A 213 -34.83 9.24 -18.92
N LEU A 214 -35.39 10.43 -19.13
CA LEU A 214 -35.41 11.12 -20.43
C LEU A 214 -34.09 11.84 -20.72
N GLY A 215 -33.37 12.27 -19.68
CA GLY A 215 -32.06 12.93 -19.79
C GLY A 215 -30.87 11.97 -19.87
N ALA A 216 -31.07 10.66 -19.62
CA ALA A 216 -30.05 9.66 -19.88
C ALA A 216 -29.92 9.45 -21.40
N PRO A 217 -28.78 9.79 -22.04
CA PRO A 217 -28.61 9.50 -23.46
C PRO A 217 -28.72 8.00 -23.69
N THR A 218 -29.66 7.59 -24.55
CA THR A 218 -29.85 6.23 -25.05
C THR A 218 -28.70 5.81 -25.98
N SER A 219 -27.48 5.86 -25.47
CA SER A 219 -26.26 5.41 -26.14
C SER A 219 -25.49 4.52 -25.18
N ARG A 220 -25.98 3.29 -25.00
CA ARG A 220 -25.15 2.18 -24.52
C ARG A 220 -25.35 1.01 -25.47
N PRO A 221 -24.39 0.70 -26.36
CA PRO A 221 -24.37 -0.62 -26.96
C PRO A 221 -24.25 -1.64 -25.82
N ALA A 222 -24.99 -2.72 -25.92
CA ALA A 222 -24.96 -3.82 -24.97
C ALA A 222 -23.59 -4.51 -25.02
N SER A 223 -22.61 -4.00 -24.27
CA SER A 223 -21.47 -4.80 -23.82
C SER A 223 -21.86 -5.45 -22.51
N THR A 224 -22.19 -6.74 -22.62
CA THR A 224 -22.35 -7.67 -21.51
C THR A 224 -21.02 -7.79 -20.77
N THR A 225 -20.79 -6.89 -19.81
CA THR A 225 -19.95 -7.16 -18.66
C THR A 225 -20.76 -6.72 -17.46
N ALA A 226 -21.54 -7.65 -16.90
CA ALA A 226 -22.13 -7.48 -15.58
C ALA A 226 -20.96 -7.26 -14.60
N ARG A 227 -20.74 -6.01 -14.19
CA ARG A 227 -19.83 -5.67 -13.11
C ARG A 227 -20.42 -6.28 -11.84
N PRO A 228 -19.75 -7.25 -11.18
CA PRO A 228 -20.24 -7.83 -9.95
C PRO A 228 -20.32 -6.73 -8.86
N PRO A 229 -21.19 -6.90 -7.85
CA PRO A 229 -21.22 -6.01 -6.69
C PRO A 229 -19.81 -5.92 -6.07
N PRO A 230 -19.47 -4.80 -5.41
CA PRO A 230 -18.16 -4.63 -4.80
C PRO A 230 -17.85 -5.81 -3.87
N PRO A 231 -16.62 -6.37 -3.93
CA PRO A 231 -16.27 -7.53 -3.10
C PRO A 231 -16.44 -7.19 -1.62
N ALA A 232 -17.02 -8.13 -0.88
CA ALA A 232 -17.08 -8.07 0.57
C ALA A 232 -15.65 -7.92 1.14
N PRO A 233 -15.48 -7.22 2.28
CA PRO A 233 -14.16 -7.06 2.89
C PRO A 233 -13.50 -8.44 3.13
N PRO A 234 -12.18 -8.57 2.92
CA PRO A 234 -11.49 -9.82 3.17
C PRO A 234 -11.66 -10.23 4.64
N ARG A 235 -12.09 -11.47 4.86
CA ARG A 235 -12.13 -12.06 6.21
C ARG A 235 -10.69 -12.12 6.74
N PRO A 236 -10.46 -11.80 8.03
CA PRO A 236 -9.13 -11.95 8.62
C PRO A 236 -8.71 -13.42 8.54
N SER A 237 -7.48 -13.67 8.08
CA SER A 237 -6.88 -14.99 8.04
C SER A 237 -6.84 -15.60 9.45
N PRO A 238 -7.17 -16.89 9.63
CA PRO A 238 -7.00 -17.55 10.92
C PRO A 238 -5.51 -17.55 11.31
N PRO A 239 -5.18 -17.42 12.61
CA PRO A 239 -3.81 -17.53 13.08
C PRO A 239 -3.24 -18.92 12.72
N PRO A 240 -1.92 -19.03 12.47
CA PRO A 240 -1.30 -20.32 12.21
C PRO A 240 -1.55 -21.27 13.39
N ALA A 241 -1.97 -22.49 13.08
CA ALA A 241 -2.15 -23.55 14.08
C ALA A 241 -0.83 -23.79 14.82
N PRO A 242 -0.84 -23.98 16.15
CA PRO A 242 0.38 -24.35 16.87
C PRO A 242 0.89 -25.68 16.32
N HIS A 243 2.14 -25.67 15.84
CA HIS A 243 2.85 -26.88 15.46
C HIS A 243 2.82 -27.84 16.64
N SER A 244 2.14 -28.98 16.47
CA SER A 244 2.20 -30.08 17.42
C SER A 244 3.66 -30.52 17.52
N ALA A 245 4.27 -30.27 18.67
CA ALA A 245 5.55 -30.84 19.04
C ALA A 245 5.40 -32.37 19.01
N ALA A 246 6.11 -33.03 18.10
CA ALA A 246 6.31 -34.46 18.15
C ALA A 246 7.11 -34.81 19.42
N PRO A 247 6.75 -35.86 20.17
CA PRO A 247 7.51 -36.26 21.35
C PRO A 247 8.84 -36.90 20.91
N THR A 248 9.96 -36.32 21.35
CA THR A 248 11.29 -36.94 21.29
C THR A 248 11.34 -38.11 22.28
N SER A 249 11.09 -39.32 21.79
CA SER A 249 11.44 -40.56 22.49
C SER A 249 12.74 -41.10 21.91
N GLY A 250 13.82 -41.04 22.68
CA GLY A 250 15.12 -41.55 22.29
C GLY A 250 16.19 -41.27 23.34
N ALA A 251 16.01 -41.82 24.55
CA ALA A 251 17.09 -41.90 25.54
C ALA A 251 18.08 -42.99 25.11
N PRO A 252 19.41 -42.74 25.11
CA PRO A 252 20.38 -43.81 24.89
C PRO A 252 20.60 -44.63 26.17
N THR A 253 20.42 -45.94 26.03
CA THR A 253 20.72 -46.96 27.04
C THR A 253 22.24 -47.03 27.29
N ALA A 254 22.64 -46.90 28.56
CA ALA A 254 24.01 -47.12 29.02
C ALA A 254 24.38 -48.63 28.98
N PRO A 255 25.63 -49.01 28.67
CA PRO A 255 26.06 -50.41 28.74
C PRO A 255 26.36 -50.83 30.20
N PRO A 256 26.17 -52.12 30.56
CA PRO A 256 26.48 -52.58 31.91
C PRO A 256 27.98 -52.78 32.14
N ALA A 257 28.38 -52.51 33.37
CA ALA A 257 29.71 -52.73 33.92
C ALA A 257 30.12 -54.22 33.83
N SER A 258 31.32 -54.47 33.31
CA SER A 258 31.98 -55.76 33.45
C SER A 258 32.94 -55.71 34.65
N THR A 259 32.63 -56.59 35.60
CA THR A 259 33.35 -56.82 36.86
C THR A 259 34.72 -57.43 36.62
N VAL A 260 35.68 -56.91 37.39
CA VAL A 260 37.03 -57.42 37.65
C VAL A 260 37.03 -58.90 38.05
N ARG A 261 37.99 -59.68 37.52
CA ARG A 261 38.62 -60.76 38.29
C ARG A 261 40.05 -61.05 37.81
N ALA A 262 40.98 -60.87 38.75
CA ALA A 262 42.34 -61.40 38.94
C ALA A 262 43.18 -61.79 37.71
#